data_AF-B3Y5L8-F1
#
_entry.id   AF-B3Y5L8-F1
#
_cell.length_a   1.000
_cell.length_b   1.000
_cell.length_c   1.000
_cell.angle_alpha   90.00
_cell.angle_beta   90.00
_cell.angle_gamma   90.00
#
_symmetry.space_group_name_H-M   'P 1'
#
loop_
_entity.id
_entity.type
_entity.pdbx_description
1 polymer ?
#
loop_
_entity_poly.entity_id
_entity_poly.type
_entity_poly.pdbx_seq_one_letter_code
_entity_poly.pdbx_strand_id
1 'polypeptide(L)'
;RYFNELKNWNVSYASVPRSDQSISTAERASRHGKANEIFFSLLDLDLALQCDAWVGTLTSNWSRLIDELRSTVRCKANGIYWDADQDNPPENLEWK
;
A
#
# COMPACT_ATOMS: atom_id res chain seq x y z
N ARG A 1 0.03 -18.32 -2.25
CA ARG A 1 0.89 -19.53 -2.44
C ARG A 1 2.07 -19.27 -3.38
N TYR A 2 1.89 -18.48 -4.45
CA TYR A 2 2.93 -18.16 -5.46
C TYR A 2 4.32 -17.72 -4.91
N PHE A 3 4.37 -16.86 -3.90
CA PHE A 3 5.65 -16.33 -3.41
C PHE A 3 6.45 -17.28 -2.52
N ASN A 4 5.81 -18.28 -1.89
CA ASN A 4 6.48 -19.25 -1.02
C ASN A 4 7.28 -20.31 -1.81
N GLU A 5 7.15 -20.33 -3.14
CA GLU A 5 7.81 -21.30 -4.02
C GLU A 5 9.14 -20.78 -4.58
N LEU A 6 9.47 -19.51 -4.34
CA LEU A 6 10.71 -18.88 -4.82
C LEU A 6 11.87 -19.12 -3.83
N LYS A 7 12.82 -19.97 -4.23
CA LYS A 7 13.91 -20.49 -3.38
C LYS A 7 14.86 -19.46 -2.77
N ASN A 8 14.92 -18.24 -3.30
CA ASN A 8 15.86 -17.20 -2.87
C ASN A 8 15.18 -16.01 -2.16
N TRP A 9 13.91 -16.15 -1.78
CA TRP A 9 13.14 -15.09 -1.16
C TRP A 9 12.80 -15.45 0.28
N ASN A 10 13.13 -14.56 1.22
CA ASN A 10 12.64 -14.67 2.59
C ASN A 10 11.26 -14.01 2.66
N VAL A 11 10.21 -14.82 2.69
CA VAL A 11 8.82 -14.34 2.68
C VAL A 11 8.28 -14.30 4.11
N SER A 12 8.15 -13.08 4.64
CA SER A 12 7.45 -12.83 5.90
C SER A 12 6.04 -12.35 5.62
N TYR A 13 5.04 -12.91 6.31
CA TYR A 13 3.67 -12.43 6.26
C TYR A 13 3.09 -12.35 7.68
N ALA A 14 2.25 -11.36 7.92
CA ALA A 14 1.46 -11.27 9.13
C ALA A 14 0.03 -11.68 8.82
N SER A 15 -0.49 -12.67 9.53
CA SER A 15 -1.88 -13.12 9.41
C SER A 15 -2.79 -12.24 10.27
N VAL A 16 -2.76 -10.93 10.01
CA VAL A 16 -3.70 -9.99 10.59
C VAL A 16 -5.01 -10.11 9.82
N PRO A 17 -6.18 -10.15 10.47
CA PRO A 17 -7.46 -10.04 9.78
C PRO A 17 -7.54 -8.69 9.07
N ARG A 18 -7.03 -8.63 7.85
CA ARG A 18 -7.20 -7.49 6.95
C ARG A 18 -8.61 -7.59 6.41
N SER A 19 -9.39 -6.51 6.54
CA SER A 19 -10.66 -6.44 5.84
C SER A 19 -10.35 -6.23 4.35
N ASP A 20 -10.41 -7.35 3.62
CA ASP A 20 -10.54 -7.44 2.16
C ASP A 20 -11.98 -7.14 1.71
N GLN A 21 -12.86 -6.92 2.67
CA GLN A 21 -14.26 -6.62 2.43
C GLN A 21 -14.38 -5.22 1.86
N SER A 22 -15.20 -5.09 0.82
CA SER A 22 -15.62 -3.83 0.18
C SER A 22 -16.54 -2.99 1.10
N ILE A 23 -16.23 -2.93 2.40
CA ILE A 23 -16.98 -2.20 3.41
C ILE A 23 -16.35 -0.82 3.63
N SER A 24 -17.20 0.16 3.92
CA SER A 24 -16.73 1.54 4.15
C SER A 24 -15.82 1.64 5.38
N THR A 25 -14.94 2.65 5.41
CA THR A 25 -14.12 2.97 6.59
C THR A 25 -14.98 3.19 7.84
N ALA A 26 -16.17 3.78 7.68
CA ALA A 26 -17.12 3.98 8.78
C ALA A 26 -17.63 2.65 9.35
N GLU A 27 -17.86 1.67 8.49
CA GLU A 27 -18.28 0.32 8.89
C GLU A 27 -17.13 -0.48 9.51
N ARG A 28 -15.90 -0.30 9.04
CA ARG A 28 -14.71 -0.90 9.69
C ARG A 28 -14.52 -0.33 11.10
N ALA A 29 -14.65 0.99 11.23
CA ALA A 29 -14.59 1.68 12.50
C ALA A 29 -15.71 1.27 13.47
N SER A 30 -16.89 0.88 12.99
CA SER A 30 -17.96 0.37 13.84
C SER A 30 -17.70 -1.04 14.36
N ARG A 31 -16.97 -1.88 13.60
CA ARG A 31 -16.62 -3.25 14.00
C ARG A 31 -15.44 -3.32 14.96
N HIS A 32 -14.39 -2.55 14.69
CA HIS A 32 -13.12 -2.65 15.43
C HIS A 32 -12.90 -1.49 16.40
N GLY A 33 -13.72 -0.45 16.34
CA GLY A 33 -13.52 0.80 17.06
C GLY A 33 -12.61 1.76 16.29
N LYS A 34 -12.94 3.06 16.33
CA LYS A 34 -12.23 4.12 15.60
C LYS A 34 -10.72 4.14 15.86
N ALA A 35 -10.31 3.99 17.11
CA ALA A 35 -8.91 4.02 17.50
C ALA A 35 -8.12 2.86 16.87
N ASN A 36 -8.71 1.66 16.83
CA ASN A 36 -8.07 0.49 16.23
C ASN A 36 -8.00 0.62 14.71
N GLU A 37 -9.04 1.15 14.05
CA GLU A 37 -9.00 1.35 12.59
C GLU A 37 -7.90 2.36 12.19
N ILE A 38 -7.74 3.44 12.96
CA ILE A 38 -6.65 4.39 12.77
C ILE A 38 -5.30 3.70 12.99
N PHE A 39 -5.15 2.95 14.09
CA PHE A 39 -3.92 2.22 14.39
C PHE A 39 -3.53 1.24 13.28
N PHE A 40 -4.49 0.43 12.80
CA PHE A 40 -4.24 -0.52 11.70
C PHE A 40 -3.88 0.20 10.40
N SER A 41 -4.55 1.30 10.08
CA SER A 41 -4.23 2.10 8.89
C SER A 41 -2.81 2.69 8.95
N LEU A 42 -2.37 3.16 10.13
CA LEU A 42 -1.02 3.67 10.34
C LEU A 42 0.04 2.57 10.30
N LEU A 43 -0.28 1.38 10.82
CA LEU A 43 0.61 0.22 10.75
C LEU A 43 0.80 -0.26 9.31
N ASP A 44 -0.30 -0.36 8.56
CA ASP A 44 -0.26 -0.71 7.13
C ASP A 44 0.54 0.31 6.33
N LEU A 45 0.39 1.60 6.65
CA LEU A 45 1.19 2.68 6.05
C LEU A 45 2.68 2.50 6.34
N ASP A 46 3.07 2.33 7.59
CA ASP A 46 4.49 2.19 7.94
C ASP A 46 5.14 0.97 7.25
N LEU A 47 4.43 -0.15 7.16
CA LEU A 47 4.89 -1.32 6.42
C LEU A 47 5.06 -1.00 4.92
N ALA A 48 4.12 -0.29 4.30
CA ALA A 48 4.22 0.13 2.91
C ALA A 48 5.41 1.08 2.65
N LEU A 49 5.70 1.98 3.59
CA LEU A 49 6.84 2.88 3.53
C LEU A 49 8.18 2.13 3.61
N GLN A 50 8.23 0.99 4.32
CA GLN A 50 9.44 0.18 4.43
C GLN A 50 9.78 -0.59 3.15
N CYS A 51 8.81 -0.93 2.29
CA CYS A 51 9.04 -1.71 1.07
C CYS A 51 10.02 -1.03 0.10
N ASP A 52 10.82 -1.78 -0.66
CA ASP A 52 11.74 -1.21 -1.67
C ASP A 52 11.05 -0.88 -2.99
N ALA A 53 10.01 -1.65 -3.32
CA ALA A 53 9.09 -1.37 -4.41
C ALA A 53 7.65 -1.30 -3.89
N TRP A 54 6.78 -0.59 -4.60
CA TRP A 54 5.37 -0.51 -4.30
C TRP A 54 4.52 -0.81 -5.54
N VAL A 55 3.41 -1.50 -5.35
CA VAL A 55 2.44 -1.81 -6.40
C VAL A 55 1.10 -1.27 -5.93
N GLY A 56 0.48 -0.40 -6.73
CA GLY A 56 -0.77 0.24 -6.38
C GLY A 56 -1.51 0.70 -7.62
N THR A 57 -2.52 1.54 -7.44
CA THR A 57 -3.16 2.27 -8.54
C THR A 57 -3.08 3.76 -8.28
N LEU A 58 -2.65 4.57 -9.25
CA LEU A 58 -2.57 6.03 -9.06
C LEU A 58 -3.94 6.68 -8.89
N THR A 59 -5.00 6.00 -9.33
CA THR A 59 -6.41 6.36 -9.07
C THR A 59 -6.78 6.29 -7.59
N SER A 60 -6.03 5.53 -6.78
CA SER A 60 -6.25 5.44 -5.33
C SER A 60 -5.50 6.54 -4.57
N ASN A 61 -6.24 7.38 -3.85
CA ASN A 61 -5.68 8.38 -2.94
C ASN A 61 -4.73 7.76 -1.91
N TRP A 62 -4.96 6.51 -1.49
CA TRP A 62 -4.09 5.80 -0.56
C TRP A 62 -2.74 5.45 -1.19
N SER A 63 -2.75 4.97 -2.43
CA SER A 63 -1.52 4.65 -3.17
C SER A 63 -0.69 5.90 -3.47
N ARG A 64 -1.35 7.02 -3.79
CA ARG A 64 -0.69 8.32 -3.98
C ARG A 64 -0.03 8.81 -2.68
N LEU A 65 -0.77 8.76 -1.57
CA LEU A 65 -0.23 9.13 -0.26
C LEU A 65 1.01 8.31 0.09
N ILE A 66 0.98 7.00 -0.17
CA ILE A 66 2.14 6.13 0.06
C ILE A 66 3.32 6.55 -0.82
N ASP A 67 3.12 6.83 -2.10
CA ASP A 67 4.18 7.25 -3.02
C ASP A 67 4.83 8.59 -2.60
N GLU A 68 4.00 9.58 -2.27
CA GLU A 68 4.43 10.88 -1.77
C GLU A 68 5.23 10.74 -0.45
N LEU A 69 4.78 9.91 0.49
CA LEU A 69 5.49 9.68 1.75
C LEU A 69 6.75 8.83 1.57
N ARG A 70 6.78 7.89 0.63
CA ARG A 70 8.00 7.14 0.28
C ARG A 70 9.08 8.09 -0.23
N SER A 71 8.70 9.06 -1.06
CA SER A 71 9.64 10.06 -1.59
C SER A 71 10.19 11.00 -0.52
N THR A 72 9.32 11.48 0.38
CA THR A 72 9.67 12.53 1.36
C THR A 72 10.20 12.00 2.70
N VAL A 73 9.64 10.90 3.21
CA VAL A 73 9.93 10.38 4.57
C VAL A 73 10.93 9.23 4.57
N ARG A 74 11.02 8.46 3.48
CA ARG A 74 11.93 7.31 3.37
C ARG A 74 13.04 7.50 2.33
N CYS A 75 13.13 8.68 1.72
CA CYS A 75 14.09 9.01 0.67
C CYS A 75 14.06 8.03 -0.52
N LYS A 76 12.89 7.43 -0.79
CA LYS A 76 12.67 6.45 -1.88
C LYS A 76 12.01 7.11 -3.10
N ALA A 77 12.36 8.36 -3.40
CA ALA A 77 11.74 9.13 -4.48
C ALA A 77 11.93 8.49 -5.87
N ASN A 78 13.03 7.77 -6.08
CA ASN A 78 13.30 7.01 -7.30
C ASN A 78 13.02 5.50 -7.11
N GLY A 79 12.19 5.15 -6.11
CA GLY A 79 11.80 3.78 -5.83
C GLY A 79 10.90 3.21 -6.94
N ILE A 80 10.90 1.89 -7.09
CA ILE A 80 10.05 1.24 -8.09
C ILE A 80 8.59 1.39 -7.65
N TYR A 81 7.77 2.01 -8.50
CA TYR A 81 6.32 2.05 -8.41
C TYR A 81 5.72 1.37 -9.63
N TRP A 82 4.81 0.43 -9.43
CA TRP A 82 4.03 -0.18 -10.50
C TRP A 82 2.56 0.20 -10.35
N ASP A 83 2.01 0.89 -11.36
CA ASP A 83 0.59 1.18 -11.46
C ASP A 83 -0.15 0.00 -12.11
N ALA A 84 -0.95 -0.71 -11.33
CA ALA A 84 -1.72 -1.86 -11.78
C ALA A 84 -2.98 -1.48 -12.58
N ASP A 85 -3.38 -0.20 -12.61
CA ASP A 85 -4.50 0.30 -13.41
C ASP A 85 -4.07 0.67 -14.84
N GLN A 86 -2.76 0.67 -15.11
CA GLN A 86 -2.20 1.06 -16.40
C GLN A 86 -2.03 -0.14 -17.32
N ASP A 87 -3.10 -0.52 -18.00
CA ASP A 87 -3.00 -1.25 -19.27
C ASP A 87 -2.26 -0.40 -20.34
N ASN A 88 -2.10 0.92 -20.12
CA ASN A 88 -1.34 1.85 -20.98
C ASN A 88 -0.78 3.03 -20.15
N PRO A 89 0.50 3.01 -19.73
CA PRO A 89 1.04 4.04 -18.86
C PRO A 89 1.18 5.39 -19.57
N PRO A 90 0.77 6.53 -18.95
CA PRO A 90 1.02 7.85 -19.50
C PRO A 90 2.52 8.13 -19.42
N GLU A 91 3.13 8.47 -20.57
CA GLU A 91 4.57 8.76 -20.69
C GLU A 91 5.05 9.92 -19.82
N ASN A 92 4.14 10.79 -19.37
CA ASN A 92 4.44 11.93 -18.51
C ASN A 92 3.47 11.99 -17.33
N LEU A 93 3.96 11.65 -16.15
CA LEU A 93 3.28 11.85 -14.87
C LEU A 93 3.48 13.31 -14.42
N GLU A 94 2.86 14.25 -15.13
CA GLU A 94 2.74 15.63 -14.66
C GLU A 94 1.62 15.70 -13.61
N TRP A 95 2.02 15.65 -12.35
CA TRP A 95 1.14 15.88 -11.21
C TRP A 95 0.68 17.36 -11.24
N LYS A 96 -0.60 17.58 -11.55
CA LYS A 96 -1.26 18.89 -11.42
C LYS A 96 -1.93 19.04 -10.06
#